data_AF-A0A7X9FJ68-F1
#
_entry.id   AF-A0A7X9FJ68-F1
#
_cell.length_a   1.000
_cell.length_b   1.000
_cell.length_c   1.000
_cell.angle_alpha   90.00
_cell.angle_beta   90.00
_cell.angle_gamma   90.00
#
_symmetry.space_group_name_H-M   'P 1'
#
loop_
_entity.id
_entity.type
_entity.pdbx_description
1 polymer ?
#
loop_
_entity_poly.entity_id
_entity_poly.type
_entity_poly.pdbx_seq_one_letter_code
_entity_poly.pdbx_strand_id
1 'polypeptide(L)'
;MTLLFDDTKRLEKALGPEAAEVIAKIFETRDEAIQKESATKHDIALIQKDIALLRSDVETKLAQTKAEIIKWVAGMLVAQAALIAALVKLL
;
A
#
# COMPACT_ATOMS: atom_id res chain seq x y z
N MET A 1 29.25 -20.77 -4.06
CA MET A 1 29.98 -20.21 -5.22
C MET A 1 30.67 -21.30 -6.04
N THR A 2 31.14 -22.41 -5.46
CA THR A 2 31.82 -23.50 -6.18
C THR A 2 30.95 -24.28 -7.19
N LEU A 3 29.65 -24.43 -6.93
CA LEU A 3 28.72 -25.16 -7.81
C LEU A 3 28.48 -24.49 -9.16
N LEU A 4 28.36 -23.15 -9.18
CA LEU A 4 28.14 -22.40 -10.43
C LEU A 4 29.34 -22.51 -11.38
N PHE A 5 30.57 -22.45 -10.87
CA PHE A 5 31.77 -22.57 -11.69
C PHE A 5 31.93 -23.95 -12.35
N ASP A 6 31.52 -25.02 -11.66
CA ASP A 6 31.54 -26.38 -12.22
C ASP A 6 30.49 -26.55 -13.33
N ASP A 7 29.31 -25.96 -13.15
CA ASP A 7 28.25 -25.98 -14.16
C ASP A 7 28.58 -25.11 -15.37
N THR A 8 29.20 -23.94 -15.20
CA THR A 8 29.66 -23.08 -16.30
C THR A 8 30.71 -23.79 -17.15
N LYS A 9 31.68 -24.47 -16.54
CA LYS A 9 32.69 -25.26 -17.26
C LYS A 9 32.11 -26.45 -18.01
N ARG A 10 31.07 -27.09 -17.45
CA ARG A 10 30.32 -28.16 -18.15
C ARG A 10 29.56 -27.62 -19.35
N LEU A 11 28.95 -26.44 -19.21
CA LEU A 11 28.26 -25.74 -20.28
C LEU A 11 29.21 -25.36 -21.43
N GLU A 12 30.35 -24.76 -21.09
CA GLU A 12 31.41 -24.36 -22.02
C GLU A 12 31.94 -25.55 -22.83
N LYS A 13 32.13 -26.70 -22.17
CA LYS A 13 32.60 -27.94 -22.81
C LYS A 13 31.55 -28.60 -23.71
N ALA A 14 30.26 -28.41 -23.43
CA ALA A 14 29.17 -29.03 -24.18
C ALA A 14 28.66 -28.18 -25.37
N LEU A 15 28.70 -26.85 -25.25
CA LEU A 15 28.09 -25.92 -26.21
C LEU A 15 29.13 -25.08 -26.98
N GLY A 16 30.39 -25.09 -26.54
CA GLY A 16 31.43 -24.19 -27.03
C GLY A 16 31.42 -22.85 -26.29
N PRO A 17 32.55 -22.12 -26.31
CA PRO A 17 32.77 -20.94 -25.46
C PRO A 17 31.79 -19.78 -25.75
N GLU A 18 31.51 -19.48 -27.02
CA GLU A 18 30.56 -18.42 -27.38
C GLU A 18 29.13 -18.72 -26.91
N ALA A 19 28.66 -19.95 -27.07
CA ALA A 19 27.31 -20.32 -26.68
C ALA A 19 27.13 -20.33 -25.15
N ALA A 20 28.17 -20.72 -24.41
CA ALA A 20 28.15 -20.68 -22.95
C ALA A 20 28.13 -19.23 -22.41
N GLU A 21 28.86 -18.30 -23.03
CA GLU A 21 28.87 -16.89 -22.66
C GLU A 21 27.50 -16.22 -22.90
N VAL A 22 26.87 -16.51 -24.04
CA VAL A 22 25.51 -16.01 -24.34
C VAL A 22 24.50 -16.52 -23.31
N ILE A 23 24.57 -17.79 -22.93
CA ILE A 23 23.66 -18.37 -21.94
C ILE A 23 23.90 -17.76 -20.55
N ALA A 24 25.15 -17.59 -20.13
CA ALA A 24 25.49 -16.94 -18.86
C ALA A 24 24.89 -15.53 -18.77
N LYS A 25 25.05 -14.73 -19.84
CA LYS A 25 24.52 -13.36 -19.91
C LYS A 25 22.99 -13.30 -19.86
N ILE A 26 22.31 -14.27 -20.48
CA ILE A 26 20.84 -14.40 -20.41
C ILE A 26 20.41 -14.73 -18.97
N PHE A 27 21.13 -15.62 -18.27
CA PHE A 27 20.83 -15.96 -16.89
C PHE A 27 21.04 -14.79 -15.93
N GLU A 28 22.14 -14.04 -16.06
CA GLU A 28 22.37 -12.82 -15.27
C GLU A 28 21.26 -11.78 -15.49
N THR A 29 20.92 -11.52 -16.76
CA THR A 29 19.84 -10.58 -17.12
C THR A 29 18.49 -11.05 -16.55
N ARG A 30 18.23 -12.36 -16.57
CA ARG A 30 17.00 -12.95 -16.01
C ARG A 30 16.96 -12.83 -14.50
N ASP A 31 18.07 -13.09 -13.82
CA ASP A 31 18.14 -13.01 -12.35
C ASP A 31 17.92 -11.56 -11.89
N GLU A 32 18.59 -10.60 -12.53
CA GLU A 32 18.36 -9.17 -12.28
C GLU A 32 16.89 -8.77 -12.53
N ALA A 33 16.29 -9.25 -13.62
CA ALA A 33 14.88 -8.98 -13.93
C ALA A 33 13.93 -9.58 -12.89
N ILE A 34 14.18 -10.81 -12.44
CA ILE A 34 13.38 -11.50 -11.42
C ILE A 34 13.51 -10.79 -10.07
N GLN A 35 14.72 -10.36 -9.69
CA GLN A 35 14.94 -9.62 -8.46
C GLN A 35 14.21 -8.27 -8.48
N LYS A 36 14.30 -7.54 -9.59
CA LYS A 36 13.60 -6.26 -9.77
C LYS A 36 12.08 -6.44 -9.76
N GLU A 37 11.56 -7.47 -10.43
CA GLU A 37 10.13 -7.80 -10.41
C GLU A 37 9.66 -8.17 -9.01
N SER A 38 10.43 -8.96 -8.27
CA SER A 38 10.15 -9.35 -6.88
C SER A 38 10.10 -8.12 -5.96
N ALA A 39 11.09 -7.23 -6.05
CA ALA A 39 11.10 -5.97 -5.32
C ALA A 39 9.88 -5.10 -5.65
N THR A 40 9.57 -4.95 -6.95
CA THR A 40 8.40 -4.18 -7.41
C THR A 40 7.08 -4.77 -6.88
N LYS A 41 6.92 -6.10 -6.89
CA LYS A 41 5.74 -6.76 -6.33
C LYS A 41 5.61 -6.54 -4.83
N HIS A 42 6.73 -6.58 -4.11
CA HIS A 42 6.75 -6.31 -2.67
C HIS A 42 6.33 -4.86 -2.37
N ASP A 43 6.88 -3.89 -3.11
CA ASP A 43 6.54 -2.48 -2.97
C ASP A 43 5.05 -2.22 -3.26
N ILE A 44 4.50 -2.86 -4.29
CA ILE A 44 3.06 -2.79 -4.60
C ILE A 44 2.21 -3.33 -3.44
N ALA A 45 2.61 -4.45 -2.83
CA ALA A 45 1.89 -5.01 -1.70
C ALA A 45 1.90 -4.09 -0.46
N LEU A 46 3.03 -3.42 -0.20
CA LEU A 46 3.14 -2.42 0.85
C LEU A 46 2.25 -1.21 0.56
N ILE A 47 2.29 -0.67 -0.66
CA ILE A 47 1.44 0.46 -1.07
C ILE A 47 -0.05 0.11 -0.96
N GLN A 48 -0.45 -1.10 -1.37
CA GLN A 48 -1.84 -1.55 -1.23
C GLN A 48 -2.29 -1.60 0.24
N LYS A 49 -1.42 -2.06 1.14
CA LYS A 49 -1.68 -2.07 2.58
C LYS A 49 -1.81 -0.64 3.14
N ASP A 50 -0.91 0.25 2.76
CA ASP A 50 -0.95 1.65 3.20
C ASP A 50 -2.22 2.36 2.71
N ILE A 51 -2.62 2.11 1.46
CA ILE A 51 -3.89 2.62 0.90
C ILE A 51 -5.08 2.08 1.70
N ALA A 52 -5.10 0.79 2.03
CA ALA A 52 -6.20 0.20 2.81
C ALA A 52 -6.30 0.82 4.21
N LEU A 53 -5.15 1.04 4.87
CA LEU A 53 -5.09 1.70 6.18
C LEU A 53 -5.58 3.16 6.09
N LEU A 54 -5.07 3.92 5.12
CA LEU A 54 -5.49 5.30 4.89
C LEU A 54 -6.99 5.41 4.62
N ARG A 55 -7.55 4.47 3.85
CA ARG A 55 -9.00 4.43 3.56
C ARG A 55 -9.81 4.21 4.84
N SER A 56 -9.39 3.26 5.67
CA SER A 56 -10.01 2.98 6.98
C SER A 56 -9.93 4.18 7.91
N ASP A 57 -8.78 4.86 7.97
CA ASP A 57 -8.58 6.05 8.80
C ASP A 57 -9.48 7.20 8.35
N VAL A 58 -9.61 7.41 7.03
CA VAL A 58 -10.50 8.44 6.47
C VAL A 58 -11.96 8.13 6.78
N GLU A 59 -12.40 6.89 6.59
CA GLU A 59 -13.77 6.46 6.92
C GLU A 59 -14.08 6.66 8.40
N THR A 60 -13.13 6.31 9.28
CA THR A 60 -13.26 6.49 10.73
C THR A 60 -13.34 7.97 11.12
N LYS A 61 -12.42 8.81 10.62
CA LYS A 61 -12.43 10.25 10.89
C LYS A 61 -13.71 10.91 10.37
N LEU A 62 -14.20 10.49 9.21
CA LEU A 62 -15.45 10.99 8.65
C LEU A 62 -16.64 10.64 9.55
N ALA A 63 -16.70 9.41 10.08
CA ALA A 63 -17.74 9.01 11.01
C ALA A 63 -17.68 9.81 12.32
N GLN A 64 -16.48 10.03 12.85
CA GLN A 64 -16.26 10.86 14.04
C GLN A 64 -16.71 12.31 13.82
N THR A 65 -16.26 12.95 12.73
CA THR A 65 -16.67 14.32 12.39
C THR A 65 -18.19 14.42 12.22
N LYS A 66 -18.84 13.45 11.56
CA LYS A 66 -20.31 13.43 11.45
C LYS A 66 -20.98 13.35 12.82
N ALA A 67 -20.51 12.48 13.70
CA ALA A 67 -21.05 12.34 15.05
C ALA A 67 -20.88 13.61 15.88
N GLU A 68 -19.71 14.25 15.81
CA GLU A 68 -19.44 15.52 16.48
C GLU A 68 -20.35 16.64 15.97
N ILE A 69 -20.52 16.76 14.65
CA ILE A 69 -21.44 17.73 14.05
C ILE A 69 -22.86 17.51 14.57
N ILE A 70 -23.35 16.27 14.57
CA ILE A 70 -24.69 15.94 15.07
C ILE A 70 -24.84 16.35 16.53
N LYS A 71 -23.83 16.06 17.38
CA LYS A 71 -23.84 16.42 18.80
C LYS A 71 -23.94 17.93 18.99
N TRP A 72 -23.15 18.72 18.27
CA TRP A 72 -23.18 20.18 18.37
C TRP A 72 -24.48 20.77 17.83
N VAL A 73 -24.99 20.26 16.71
CA VAL A 73 -26.28 20.68 16.14
C VAL A 73 -27.42 20.38 17.12
N ALA A 74 -27.46 19.19 17.70
CA ALA A 74 -28.46 18.84 18.71
C ALA A 74 -28.39 19.78 19.93
N GLY A 75 -27.18 20.08 20.41
CA GLY A 75 -26.97 21.06 21.49
C GLY A 75 -27.50 22.45 21.15
N MET A 76 -27.23 22.95 19.94
CA MET A 76 -27.74 24.24 19.48
C MET A 76 -29.26 24.27 19.37
N LEU A 77 -29.88 23.19 18.87
CA LEU A 77 -31.34 23.09 18.78
C LEU A 77 -32.01 23.10 20.16
N VAL A 78 -31.42 22.40 21.14
CA VAL A 78 -31.90 22.43 22.53
C VAL A 78 -31.78 23.84 23.11
N ALA A 79 -30.66 24.52 22.89
CA ALA A 79 -30.47 25.90 23.35
C ALA A 79 -31.49 26.85 22.71
N GLN A 80 -31.74 26.73 21.40
CA GLN A 80 -32.76 27.51 20.70
C GLN A 80 -34.17 27.25 21.25
N ALA A 81 -34.52 25.98 21.50
CA ALA A 81 -35.82 25.62 22.08
C ALA A 81 -35.99 26.21 23.49
N ALA A 82 -34.94 26.19 24.31
CA ALA A 82 -34.96 26.80 25.64
C ALA A 82 -35.16 28.33 25.57
N LEU A 83 -34.48 29.01 24.64
CA LEU A 83 -34.64 30.44 24.42
C LEU A 83 -36.08 30.78 23.99
N ILE A 84 -36.65 30.03 23.04
CA ILE A 84 -38.04 30.21 22.60
C ILE A 84 -39.01 30.02 23.76
N ALA A 85 -38.84 28.95 24.56
CA ALA A 85 -39.69 28.68 25.72
C ALA A 85 -39.63 29.81 26.77
N ALA A 86 -38.44 30.38 27.00
CA ALA A 86 -38.27 31.51 27.90
C ALA A 86 -38.98 32.77 27.39
N LEU A 87 -38.87 33.06 26.09
CA LEU A 87 -39.55 34.20 25.47
C LEU A 87 -41.07 34.06 25.54
N VAL A 88 -41.61 32.87 25.22
CA VAL A 88 -43.05 32.59 25.29
C VAL A 88 -43.60 32.73 26.72
N LYS A 89 -42.81 32.38 27.74
CA LYS A 89 -43.21 32.53 29.15
C LYS A 89 -43.21 34.00 29.62
N LEU A 90 -42.49 34.88 28.93
CA LEU A 90 -42.30 36.29 29.30
C LEU A 90 -43.25 37.24 28.55
N LEU A 91 -43.87 36.75 27.47
CA LEU A 91 -45.01 37.34 26.76
C LEU A 91 -46.33 36.99 27.46
#